data_AF-A0A6B0WGM6-F1
#
_entry.id   AF-A0A6B0WGM6-F1
#
_cell.length_a   1.000
_cell.length_b   1.000
_cell.length_c   1.000
_cell.angle_alpha   90.00
_cell.angle_beta   90.00
_cell.angle_gamma   90.00
#
_symmetry.space_group_name_H-M   'P 1'
#
loop_
_entity.id
_entity.type
_entity.pdbx_description
1 polymer ?
#
loop_
_entity_poly.entity_id
_entity_poly.type
_entity_poly.pdbx_seq_one_letter_code
_entity_poly.pdbx_strand_id
1 'polypeptide(L)' 'MDTREAAARLGLAPATLARYRITGKGPWYCQLGGCVRYRGDDLEAWEAGRRGSRRREAALQALP' A
#
# COMPACT_ATOMS: atom_id res chain seq x y z
N MET A 1 10.42 -6.21 -3.40
CA MET A 1 9.72 -5.26 -4.29
C MET A 1 9.96 -3.84 -3.80
N ASP A 2 10.23 -2.87 -4.68
CA ASP A 2 10.30 -1.46 -4.26
C ASP A 2 8.88 -0.86 -4.10
N THR A 3 8.77 0.42 -3.73
CA THR A 3 7.47 1.07 -3.56
C THR A 3 6.67 1.13 -4.86
N ARG A 4 7.29 1.40 -6.01
CA ARG A 4 6.59 1.49 -7.31
C ARG A 4 6.07 0.13 -7.72
N GLU A 5 6.89 -0.91 -7.60
CA GLU A 5 6.51 -2.28 -7.95
C GLU A 5 5.40 -2.81 -7.04
N ALA A 6 5.49 -2.55 -5.72
CA ALA A 6 4.42 -2.87 -4.78
C ALA A 6 3.12 -2.09 -5.08
N ALA A 7 3.23 -0.82 -5.44
CA ALA A 7 2.08 0.02 -5.80
C ALA A 7 1.39 -0.51 -7.06
N ALA A 8 2.17 -0.87 -8.09
CA ALA A 8 1.67 -1.46 -9.33
C ALA A 8 0.96 -2.80 -9.07
N ARG A 9 1.54 -3.67 -8.24
CA ARG A 9 0.91 -4.95 -7.85
C ARG A 9 -0.45 -4.73 -7.16
N LEU A 10 -0.52 -3.74 -6.27
CA LEU A 10 -1.74 -3.43 -5.51
C LEU A 10 -2.74 -2.56 -6.28
N GLY A 11 -2.41 -2.08 -7.48
CA GLY A 11 -3.22 -1.11 -8.22
C GLY A 11 -3.35 0.25 -7.51
N LEU A 12 -2.36 0.62 -6.71
CA LEU A 12 -2.33 1.88 -5.94
C LEU A 12 -1.30 2.85 -6.53
N ALA A 13 -1.46 4.14 -6.20
CA ALA A 13 -0.41 5.11 -6.45
C ALA A 13 0.75 4.92 -5.44
N PRO A 14 2.02 5.13 -5.84
CA PRO A 14 3.17 5.10 -4.93
C PRO A 14 3.03 6.09 -3.76
N ALA A 15 2.39 7.23 -4.01
CA ALA A 15 2.07 8.24 -3.00
C ALA A 15 1.11 7.70 -1.92
N THR A 16 0.16 6.84 -2.30
CA THR A 16 -0.75 6.16 -1.36
C THR A 16 0.03 5.23 -0.43
N LEU A 17 0.98 4.45 -0.96
CA LEU A 17 1.86 3.61 -0.14
C LEU A 17 2.78 4.44 0.77
N ALA A 18 3.26 5.60 0.32
CA ALA A 18 3.99 6.53 1.20
C ALA A 18 3.10 7.05 2.35
N ARG A 19 1.86 7.46 2.06
CA ARG A 19 0.90 7.89 3.09
C ARG A 19 0.54 6.76 4.05
N TYR A 20 0.41 5.54 3.55
CA TYR A 20 0.11 4.35 4.36
C TYR A 20 1.24 3.97 5.32
N ARG A 21 2.49 4.22 4.95
CA ARG A 21 3.64 4.07 5.86
C ARG A 21 3.57 5.04 7.04
N ILE A 22 3.20 6.29 6.79
CA ILE A 22 3.07 7.33 7.83
C ILE A 22 1.87 7.05 8.74
N THR A 23 0.74 6.65 8.15
CA THR A 23 -0.51 6.43 8.89
C THR A 23 -0.63 5.06 9.54
N GLY A 24 0.31 4.14 9.27
CA GLY A 24 0.27 2.76 9.79
C GLY A 24 -0.84 1.88 9.20
N LYS A 25 -1.51 2.32 8.11
CA LYS A 25 -2.63 1.60 7.46
C LYS A 25 -2.20 0.71 6.29
N GLY A 26 -0.90 0.64 6.05
CA GLY A 26 -0.29 -0.05 4.91
C GLY A 26 0.18 -1.48 5.19
N PRO A 27 0.65 -2.15 4.13
CA PRO A 27 1.33 -3.43 4.27
C PRO A 27 2.67 -3.25 5.00
N TRP A 28 3.15 -4.35 5.58
CA TRP A 28 4.46 -4.38 6.22
C TRP A 28 5.56 -4.06 5.21
N TYR A 29 6.55 -3.31 5.67
CA TYR A 29 7.71 -2.93 4.87
C TYR A 29 8.98 -3.17 5.67
N CYS A 30 10.07 -3.46 4.96
CA CYS A 30 11.40 -3.56 5.52
C CYS A 30 12.22 -2.37 5.02
N GLN A 31 12.93 -1.71 5.93
CA GLN A 31 13.91 -0.69 5.58
C GLN A 31 15.30 -1.35 5.52
N LEU A 32 15.88 -1.39 4.32
CA LEU A 32 17.23 -1.92 4.08
C LEU A 32 18.11 -0.78 3.59
N GLY A 33 19.02 -0.31 4.45
CA GLY A 33 19.98 0.75 4.08
C GLY A 33 19.33 2.03 3.55
N GLY A 34 18.21 2.45 4.14
CA GLY A 34 17.44 3.64 3.69
C GLY A 34 16.47 3.38 2.54
N CYS A 35 16.51 2.21 1.91
CA CYS A 35 15.55 1.81 0.90
C CYS A 35 14.36 1.09 1.53
N VAL A 36 13.14 1.47 1.14
CA VAL A 36 11.93 0.76 1.57
C VAL A 36 11.61 -0.35 0.58
N ARG A 37 11.48 -1.57 1.12
CA ARG A 37 11.13 -2.77 0.36
C ARG A 37 9.90 -3.44 0.97
N TYR A 38 9.13 -4.08 0.09
CA TYR A 38 7.99 -4.91 0.44
C TYR A 38 8.28 -6.35 0.04
N ARG A 39 7.88 -7.31 0.88
CA ARG A 39 7.81 -8.73 0.50
C ARG A 39 6.44 -9.00 -0.11
N GLY A 40 6.38 -9.91 -1.06
CA GLY A 40 5.10 -10.29 -1.68
C GLY A 40 4.11 -10.85 -0.68
N ASP A 41 4.59 -11.63 0.29
CA ASP A 41 3.80 -12.24 1.35
C ASP A 41 3.10 -11.20 2.24
N ASP A 42 3.84 -10.16 2.65
CA ASP A 42 3.31 -9.05 3.44
C ASP A 42 2.22 -8.25 2.70
N LEU A 43 2.39 -8.06 1.38
CA LEU A 43 1.39 -7.40 0.54
C LEU A 43 0.11 -8.26 0.46
N GLU A 44 0.27 -9.56 0.24
CA GLU A 44 -0.85 -10.50 0.12
C GLU A 44 -1.61 -10.66 1.45
N ALA A 45 -0.89 -10.75 2.57
CA ALA A 45 -1.49 -10.79 3.91
C ALA A 45 -2.28 -9.51 4.21
N TRP A 46 -1.77 -8.35 3.80
CA TRP A 46 -2.46 -7.08 3.94
C TRP A 46 -3.73 -6.99 3.07
N GLU A 47 -3.67 -7.47 1.82
CA GLU A 47 -4.85 -7.59 0.95
C GLU A 47 -5.89 -8.57 1.53
N ALA A 48 -5.43 -9.70 2.07
CA ALA A 48 -6.27 -10.70 2.70
C ALA A 48 -6.99 -10.16 3.93
N GLY A 49 -6.29 -9.42 4.79
CA GLY A 49 -6.89 -8.75 5.96
C GLY A 49 -7.92 -7.69 5.58
N ARG A 50 -7.80 -7.06 4.39
CA ARG A 50 -8.77 -6.09 3.87
C ARG A 50 -10.00 -6.72 3.21
N ARG A 51 -10.01 -8.02 2.91
CA ARG A 51 -11.20 -8.72 2.38
C ARG A 51 -12.40 -8.76 3.37
N GLY A 52 -12.25 -8.27 4.60
CA GLY A 52 -13.27 -8.27 5.65
C GLY A 52 -14.22 -7.06 5.72
N SER A 53 -14.12 -6.05 4.86
CA SER A 53 -15.12 -4.97 4.87
C SER A 53 -15.24 -4.30 3.51
N ARG A 54 -16.36 -4.60 2.82
CA ARG A 54 -16.79 -3.81 1.67
C ARG A 54 -17.12 -2.40 2.14
N ARG A 55 -16.16 -1.48 1.98
CA ARG A 55 -16.46 -0.06 1.86
C ARG A 55 -15.70 0.48 0.66
N ARG A 56 -16.47 0.83 -0.38
CA ARG A 56 -15.99 1.77 -1.39
C ARG A 56 -15.69 3.08 -0.65
N GLU A 57 -14.41 3.33 -0.43
CA GLU A 57 -13.93 4.68 -0.17
C GLU A 57 -12.95 4.99 -1.31
N ALA A 58 -13.53 5.19 -2.50
CA ALA A 58 -12.91 6.05 -3.48
C ALA A 58 -12.93 7.44 -2.85
N ALA A 59 -11.85 7.79 -2.15
CA ALA A 59 -11.64 9.16 -1.73
C ALA A 59 -11.56 10.02 -3.00
N LEU A 60 -12.52 10.94 -3.11
CA LEU A 60 -12.43 12.11 -3.98
C LEU A 60 -11.01 12.67 -3.95
N GLN A 61 -10.43 12.97 -5.11
CA GLN A 61 -10.09 14.35 -5.47
C GLN A 61 -9.52 14.42 -6.89
N ALA A 62 -10.38 14.70 -7.86
CA ALA A 62 -10.10 15.65 -8.94
C ALA A 62 -11.45 16.29 -9.26
N LEU A 63 -11.69 17.44 -8.62
CA LEU A 63 -12.85 18.32 -8.87
C LEU A 63 -12.79 18.87 -10.33
N PRO A 64 -13.90 19.35 -10.90
CA PRO A 64 -13.96 19.83 -12.28
C PRO A 64 -13.07 21.06 -12.53
#